data_AF-A0A497NN72-F1
#
_entry.id   AF-A0A497NN72-F1
#
_cell.length_a   1.000
_cell.length_b   1.000
_cell.length_c   1.000
_cell.angle_alpha   90.00
_cell.angle_beta   90.00
_cell.angle_gamma   90.00
#
_symmetry.space_group_name_H-M   'P 1'
#
loop_
_entity.id
_entity.type
_entity.pdbx_description
1 polymer ?
#
loop_
_entity_poly.entity_id
_entity_poly.type
_entity_poly.pdbx_seq_one_letter_code
_entity_poly.pdbx_strand_id
1 'polypeptide(L)'
;MNRLYTGRKSMFIAGTALLGATVAVLDWLSKIFSLKIPFPLLTPLKFDVIGIPTVISYLLFGPLSGIIACIVAFLSISFRNPFSGFMKGLAELATVIGAFLILRAKNPSVLHKRKKIFAGISSIALRVI
;
A
#
# COMPACT_ATOMS: atom_id res chain seq x y z
N MET A 1 -16.33 -9.95 4.07
CA MET A 1 -15.14 -10.52 4.73
C MET A 1 -15.29 -10.22 6.21
N ASN A 2 -15.53 -11.22 7.05
CA ASN A 2 -15.40 -11.04 8.50
C ASN A 2 -13.92 -10.78 8.77
N ARG A 3 -13.58 -9.52 9.08
CA ARG A 3 -12.22 -9.13 9.44
C ARG A 3 -11.88 -9.78 10.78
N LEU A 4 -10.97 -10.76 10.73
CA LEU A 4 -10.66 -11.73 11.80
C LEU A 4 -10.37 -11.10 13.18
N TYR A 5 -9.99 -9.83 13.26
CA TYR A 5 -9.52 -9.20 14.50
C TYR A 5 -10.21 -7.88 14.90
N THR A 6 -11.32 -7.51 14.28
CA THR A 6 -11.97 -6.19 14.50
C THR A 6 -12.75 -6.11 15.83
N GLY A 7 -12.86 -7.20 16.59
CA GLY A 7 -13.63 -7.23 17.84
C GLY A 7 -13.04 -6.42 19.00
N ARG A 8 -11.73 -6.13 18.98
CA ARG A 8 -11.04 -5.37 20.06
C ARG A 8 -10.27 -4.18 19.47
N LYS A 9 -10.72 -2.95 19.78
CA LYS A 9 -10.12 -1.70 19.29
C LYS A 9 -8.62 -1.60 19.58
N SER A 10 -8.17 -2.09 20.74
CA SER A 10 -6.76 -2.07 21.13
C SER A 10 -5.87 -2.90 20.20
N MET A 11 -6.35 -4.05 19.73
CA MET A 11 -5.58 -4.92 18.82
C MET A 11 -5.44 -4.30 17.43
N PHE A 12 -6.48 -3.60 16.96
CA PHE A 12 -6.42 -2.83 15.72
C PHE A 12 -5.33 -1.75 15.81
N ILE A 13 -5.34 -0.94 16.86
CA ILE A 13 -4.36 0.15 17.04
C ILE A 13 -2.94 -0.43 17.15
N ALA A 14 -2.72 -1.41 18.02
CA ALA A 14 -1.41 -2.02 18.21
C ALA A 14 -0.88 -2.67 16.93
N GLY A 15 -1.72 -3.41 16.21
CA GLY A 15 -1.34 -4.03 14.95
C GLY A 15 -1.05 -3.03 13.84
N THR A 16 -1.84 -1.96 13.73
CA THR A 16 -1.55 -0.86 12.79
C THR A 16 -0.25 -0.15 13.11
N ALA A 17 0.04 0.08 14.40
CA ALA A 17 1.26 0.73 14.84
C ALA A 17 2.49 -0.15 14.59
N LEU A 18 2.39 -1.44 14.89
CA LEU A 18 3.46 -2.41 14.64
C LEU A 18 3.76 -2.51 13.15
N LEU A 19 2.73 -2.65 12.31
CA LEU A 19 2.92 -2.75 10.85
C LEU A 19 3.43 -1.44 10.25
N GLY A 20 2.94 -0.28 10.72
CA GLY A 20 3.48 1.03 10.36
C GLY A 20 4.95 1.21 10.79
N ALA A 21 5.33 0.74 11.98
CA ALA A 21 6.71 0.76 12.42
C ALA A 21 7.60 -0.16 11.56
N THR A 22 7.12 -1.36 11.19
CA THR A 22 7.87 -2.23 10.28
C THR A 22 8.08 -1.60 8.91
N VAL A 23 7.11 -0.86 8.37
CA VAL A 23 7.25 -0.09 7.12
C VAL A 23 8.43 0.89 7.22
N ALA A 24 8.51 1.66 8.31
CA ALA A 24 9.59 2.63 8.51
C ALA A 24 10.96 1.95 8.68
N VAL A 25 11.01 0.86 9.45
CA VAL A 25 12.25 0.08 9.65
C VAL A 25 12.73 -0.55 8.34
N LEU A 26 11.83 -1.14 7.55
CA LEU A 26 12.18 -1.70 6.24
C LEU A 26 12.65 -0.63 5.26
N ASP A 27 12.07 0.58 5.28
CA ASP A 27 12.52 1.70 4.46
C ASP A 27 13.96 2.14 4.77
N TRP A 28 14.30 2.11 6.06
CA TRP A 28 15.64 2.44 6.52
C TRP A 28 16.63 1.31 6.20
N LEU A 29 16.22 0.05 6.41
CA LEU A 29 17.02 -1.14 6.10
C LEU A 29 17.30 -1.28 4.59
N SER A 30 16.28 -1.05 3.76
CA SER A 30 16.37 -1.06 2.29
C SER A 30 17.40 -0.04 1.77
N LYS A 31 17.59 1.07 2.50
CA LYS A 31 18.63 2.06 2.21
C LYS A 31 20.02 1.59 2.63
N ILE A 32 20.18 1.03 3.83
CA ILE A 32 21.48 0.58 4.36
C ILE A 32 22.04 -0.55 3.52
N PHE A 33 21.21 -1.54 3.23
CA PHE A 33 21.64 -2.73 2.48
C PHE A 33 21.60 -2.53 0.96
N SER A 34 21.17 -1.36 0.47
CA SER A 34 20.92 -1.11 -0.95
C SER A 34 20.13 -2.25 -1.62
N LEU A 35 19.19 -2.85 -0.87
CA LEU A 35 18.36 -4.01 -1.26
C LEU A 35 17.31 -3.67 -2.34
N LYS A 36 17.53 -2.58 -3.06
CA LYS A 36 16.65 -2.07 -4.10
C LYS A 36 17.03 -2.71 -5.42
N ILE A 37 16.36 -3.80 -5.75
CA ILE A 37 16.51 -4.50 -7.03
C ILE A 37 16.04 -3.53 -8.13
N PRO A 38 16.92 -3.13 -9.07
CA PRO A 38 16.54 -2.25 -10.16
C PRO A 38 15.57 -2.99 -11.11
N PHE A 39 14.57 -2.28 -11.62
CA PHE A 39 13.71 -2.84 -12.65
C PHE A 39 14.50 -2.98 -13.96
N PRO A 40 14.42 -4.14 -14.65
CA PRO A 40 15.20 -4.40 -15.86
C PRO A 40 14.82 -3.51 -17.04
N LEU A 41 13.57 -3.06 -17.12
CA LEU A 41 13.05 -2.21 -18.21
C LEU A 41 13.00 -0.71 -17.86
N LEU A 42 12.95 -0.37 -16.57
CA LEU A 42 12.97 1.01 -16.07
C LEU A 42 13.97 1.13 -14.93
N THR A 43 15.21 1.46 -15.29
CA THR A 43 16.31 1.70 -14.35
C THR A 43 16.07 2.79 -13.27
N PRO A 44 15.22 3.84 -13.45
CA PRO A 44 14.90 4.73 -12.33
C PRO A 44 13.99 4.08 -11.30
N LEU A 45 13.29 3.00 -11.65
CA LEU A 45 12.35 2.32 -10.77
C LEU A 45 13.06 1.18 -10.01
N LYS A 46 12.82 1.14 -8.70
CA LYS A 46 13.43 0.16 -7.79
C LYS A 46 12.33 -0.61 -7.09
N PHE A 47 12.44 -1.93 -7.07
CA PHE A 47 11.57 -2.76 -6.25
C PHE A 47 11.88 -2.49 -4.78
N ASP A 48 10.83 -2.25 -3.99
CA ASP A 48 10.95 -2.05 -2.55
C ASP A 48 10.02 -2.99 -1.80
N VAL A 49 10.51 -3.53 -0.69
CA VAL A 49 9.84 -4.57 0.10
C VAL A 49 8.75 -3.95 1.01
N ILE A 50 8.74 -2.62 1.14
CA ILE A 50 7.83 -1.84 1.98
C ILE A 50 6.34 -2.07 1.63
N GLY A 51 6.04 -2.41 0.37
CA GLY A 51 4.69 -2.73 -0.08
C GLY A 51 4.10 -4.00 0.55
N ILE A 52 4.93 -4.90 1.11
CA ILE A 52 4.46 -6.15 1.71
C ILE A 52 3.75 -5.89 3.06
N PRO A 53 4.38 -5.21 4.04
CA PRO A 53 3.71 -4.85 5.29
C PRO A 53 2.43 -4.02 5.10
N THR A 54 2.39 -3.11 4.12
CA THR A 54 1.20 -2.26 3.88
C THR A 54 0.00 -3.07 3.39
N VAL A 55 0.23 -4.03 2.48
CA VAL A 55 -0.82 -4.96 2.01
C VAL A 55 -1.25 -5.92 3.13
N ILE A 56 -0.33 -6.39 3.96
CA ILE A 56 -0.66 -7.22 5.14
C ILE A 56 -1.52 -6.43 6.13
N SER A 57 -1.17 -5.16 6.39
CA SER A 57 -1.93 -4.25 7.25
C SER A 57 -3.35 -4.06 6.72
N TYR A 58 -3.47 -3.88 5.41
CA TYR A 58 -4.73 -3.81 4.72
C TYR A 58 -5.57 -5.10 4.86
N LEU A 59 -4.96 -6.28 4.70
CA LEU A 59 -5.67 -7.56 4.76
C LEU A 59 -6.10 -7.94 6.19
N LEU A 60 -5.26 -7.68 7.18
CA LEU A 60 -5.50 -8.07 8.57
C LEU A 60 -6.47 -7.11 9.29
N PHE A 61 -6.26 -5.81 9.16
CA PHE A 61 -6.97 -4.79 9.95
C PHE A 61 -7.93 -3.94 9.08
N GLY A 62 -7.75 -3.98 7.76
CA GLY A 62 -8.65 -3.38 6.78
C GLY A 62 -8.12 -2.10 6.11
N PRO A 63 -8.96 -1.43 5.30
CA PRO A 63 -8.60 -0.27 4.47
C PRO A 63 -8.01 0.88 5.28
N LEU A 64 -8.57 1.20 6.46
CA LEU A 64 -8.05 2.28 7.30
C LEU A 64 -6.62 1.99 7.76
N SER A 65 -6.33 0.75 8.11
CA SER A 65 -4.98 0.34 8.52
C SER A 65 -3.99 0.41 7.36
N GLY A 66 -4.39 -0.05 6.17
CA GLY A 66 -3.57 0.08 4.95
C GLY A 66 -3.27 1.54 4.60
N ILE A 67 -4.26 2.44 4.71
CA ILE A 67 -4.06 3.87 4.46
C ILE A 67 -3.08 4.49 5.47
N ILE A 68 -3.23 4.17 6.76
CA ILE A 68 -2.30 4.64 7.81
C ILE A 68 -0.88 4.16 7.51
N ALA A 69 -0.71 2.89 7.14
CA ALA A 69 0.59 2.33 6.78
C ALA A 69 1.20 3.03 5.55
N CYS A 70 0.39 3.37 4.53
CA CYS A 70 0.84 4.17 3.39
C CYS A 70 1.27 5.59 3.78
N ILE A 71 0.56 6.24 4.71
CA ILE A 71 0.94 7.57 5.20
C ILE A 71 2.29 7.50 5.92
N VAL A 72 2.51 6.48 6.75
CA VAL A 72 3.79 6.26 7.43
C VAL A 72 4.91 6.00 6.43
N ALA A 73 4.66 5.18 5.39
CA ALA A 73 5.60 4.95 4.30
C ALA A 73 5.97 6.25 3.57
N PHE A 74 4.97 7.05 3.22
CA PHE A 74 5.15 8.35 2.58
C PHE A 74 5.98 9.29 3.45
N LEU A 75 5.68 9.39 4.75
CA LEU A 75 6.41 10.25 5.69
C LEU A 75 7.88 9.82 5.80
N SER A 76 8.12 8.52 5.99
CA SER A 76 9.47 7.95 6.11
C SER A 76 10.35 8.28 4.89
N ILE A 77 9.78 8.19 3.69
CA ILE A 77 10.53 8.46 2.46
C ILE A 77 10.65 9.96 2.19
N SER A 78 9.61 10.75 2.49
CA SER A 78 9.60 12.21 2.33
C SER A 78 10.66 12.93 3.13
N PHE A 79 11.05 12.39 4.30
CA PHE A 79 12.16 12.93 5.09
C PHE A 79 13.49 13.00 4.32
N ARG A 80 13.65 12.19 3.27
CA ARG A 80 14.87 12.15 2.45
C ARG A 80 14.68 12.86 1.13
N ASN A 81 13.59 12.52 0.42
CA ASN A 81 13.27 13.10 -0.88
C ASN A 81 11.74 13.23 -0.99
N PRO A 82 11.18 14.43 -0.82
CA PRO A 82 9.73 14.63 -0.79
C PRO A 82 9.05 14.23 -2.10
N PHE A 83 9.69 14.47 -3.24
CA PHE A 83 9.14 14.13 -4.55
C PHE A 83 9.07 12.61 -4.80
N SER A 84 10.14 11.89 -4.50
CA SER A 84 10.18 10.41 -4.63
C SER A 84 9.26 9.74 -3.59
N GLY A 85 9.19 10.31 -2.38
CA GLY A 85 8.23 9.89 -1.36
C GLY A 85 6.80 10.02 -1.86
N PHE A 86 6.45 11.17 -2.44
CA PHE A 86 5.10 11.43 -2.95
C PHE A 86 4.67 10.44 -4.03
N MET A 87 5.51 10.23 -5.05
CA MET A 87 5.22 9.27 -6.13
C MET A 87 4.99 7.86 -5.57
N LYS A 88 5.81 7.44 -4.61
CA LYS A 88 5.68 6.12 -4.02
C LYS A 88 4.46 5.99 -3.09
N GLY A 89 4.18 7.03 -2.30
CA GLY A 89 2.96 7.12 -1.50
C GLY A 89 1.70 7.04 -2.36
N LEU A 90 1.69 7.72 -3.52
CA LEU A 90 0.60 7.62 -4.50
C LEU A 90 0.43 6.20 -5.03
N ALA A 91 1.52 5.54 -5.41
CA ALA A 91 1.48 4.18 -5.93
C ALA A 91 0.95 3.16 -4.89
N GLU A 92 1.36 3.31 -3.63
CA GLU A 92 0.88 2.45 -2.54
C GLU A 92 -0.60 2.74 -2.19
N LEU A 93 -0.99 4.02 -2.13
CA LEU A 93 -2.40 4.40 -1.94
C LEU A 93 -3.29 3.90 -3.08
N ALA A 94 -2.86 4.03 -4.34
CA ALA A 94 -3.58 3.49 -5.49
C ALA A 94 -3.75 1.97 -5.39
N THR A 95 -2.75 1.26 -4.87
CA THR A 95 -2.81 -0.19 -4.64
C THR A 95 -3.82 -0.55 -3.54
N VAL A 96 -3.82 0.17 -2.42
CA VAL A 96 -4.77 -0.04 -1.32
C VAL A 96 -6.20 0.28 -1.75
N ILE A 97 -6.41 1.36 -2.50
CA ILE A 97 -7.72 1.74 -3.05
C ILE A 97 -8.19 0.72 -4.09
N GLY A 98 -7.30 0.30 -4.99
CA GLY A 98 -7.59 -0.74 -6.00
C GLY A 98 -7.99 -2.06 -5.35
N ALA A 99 -7.21 -2.51 -4.34
CA ALA A 99 -7.52 -3.71 -3.57
C ALA A 99 -8.88 -3.58 -2.85
N PHE A 100 -9.18 -2.42 -2.27
CA PHE A 100 -10.46 -2.14 -1.63
C PHE A 100 -11.65 -2.21 -2.60
N LEU A 101 -11.54 -1.62 -3.79
CA LEU A 101 -12.59 -1.67 -4.79
C LEU A 101 -12.84 -3.10 -5.30
N ILE A 102 -11.79 -3.89 -5.49
CA ILE A 102 -11.89 -5.28 -5.92
C ILE A 102 -12.57 -6.14 -4.84
N LEU A 103 -12.12 -6.05 -3.58
CA LEU A 103 -12.61 -6.89 -2.50
C LEU A 103 -14.01 -6.50 -1.99
N ARG A 104 -14.40 -5.23 -2.08
CA ARG A 104 -15.74 -4.76 -1.67
C ARG A 104 -16.84 -5.19 -2.65
N ALA A 105 -16.51 -5.39 -3.91
CA ALA A 105 -17.46 -5.69 -4.98
C ALA A 105 -17.80 -7.20 -5.08
N LYS A 106 -18.08 -7.84 -3.94
CA LYS A 106 -18.42 -9.26 -3.81
C LYS A 106 -19.89 -9.58 -4.11
N ASN A 107 -20.73 -8.59 -4.45
CA ASN A 107 -22.08 -8.81 -5.00
C ASN A 107 -22.15 -8.24 -6.44
N PRO A 108 -22.48 -9.05 -7.47
CA PRO A 108 -22.24 -8.70 -8.86
C PRO A 108 -23.45 -8.00 -9.50
N SER A 109 -23.21 -6.84 -10.13
CA SER A 109 -24.08 -6.32 -11.19
C SER A 109 -23.21 -5.85 -12.36
N VAL A 110 -23.65 -6.11 -13.58
CA VAL A 110 -22.85 -5.99 -14.83
C VAL A 110 -22.30 -4.56 -15.04
N LEU A 111 -23.01 -3.55 -14.52
CA LEU A 111 -22.61 -2.15 -14.52
C LEU A 111 -21.38 -1.87 -13.61
N HIS A 112 -21.22 -2.65 -12.55
CA HIS A 112 -20.05 -2.59 -11.64
C HIS A 112 -18.80 -3.22 -12.28
N LYS A 113 -18.96 -4.14 -13.24
CA LYS A 113 -17.85 -4.81 -13.96
C LYS A 113 -17.06 -3.83 -14.84
N ARG A 114 -17.75 -2.86 -15.49
CA ARG A 114 -17.09 -1.76 -16.22
C ARG A 114 -16.34 -0.83 -15.26
N LYS A 115 -16.93 -0.43 -14.13
CA LYS A 115 -16.24 0.38 -13.11
C LYS A 115 -15.03 -0.34 -12.50
N LYS A 116 -15.05 -1.67 -12.36
CA LYS A 116 -13.88 -2.49 -11.94
C LYS A 116 -12.71 -2.40 -12.91
N ILE A 117 -13.00 -2.52 -14.21
CA ILE A 117 -11.98 -2.45 -15.25
C ILE A 117 -11.39 -1.05 -15.30
N PHE A 118 -12.22 0.00 -15.24
CA PHE A 118 -11.74 1.39 -15.18
C PHE A 118 -10.96 1.72 -13.90
N ALA A 119 -11.38 1.22 -12.73
CA ALA A 119 -10.64 1.43 -11.48
C ALA A 119 -9.32 0.65 -11.44
N GLY A 120 -9.30 -0.58 -11.97
CA GLY A 120 -8.09 -1.37 -12.15
C GLY A 120 -7.11 -0.67 -13.11
N ILE A 121 -7.59 -0.29 -14.30
CA ILE A 121 -6.81 0.45 -15.30
C ILE A 121 -6.35 1.79 -14.75
N SER A 122 -7.20 2.53 -14.05
CA SER A 122 -6.81 3.79 -13.40
C SER A 122 -5.73 3.56 -12.35
N SER A 123 -5.86 2.53 -11.50
CA SER A 123 -4.84 2.21 -10.48
C SER A 123 -3.51 1.74 -11.09
N ILE A 124 -3.55 1.07 -12.25
CA ILE A 124 -2.36 0.65 -13.00
C ILE A 124 -1.75 1.85 -13.73
N ALA A 125 -2.56 2.71 -14.34
CA ALA A 125 -2.11 3.92 -15.02
C ALA A 125 -1.47 4.91 -14.04
N LEU A 126 -2.05 5.10 -12.85
CA LEU A 126 -1.46 5.86 -11.74
C LEU A 126 -0.16 5.25 -11.19
N ARG A 127 0.14 3.99 -11.55
CA ARG A 127 1.37 3.29 -11.17
C ARG A 127 2.46 3.38 -12.24
N VAL A 128 2.08 3.72 -13.47
CA VAL A 128 2.95 3.79 -14.65
C VAL A 128 3.37 5.24 -14.96
N ILE A 129 2.56 6.23 -14.54
CA ILE A 129 2.89 7.66 -14.54
C ILE A 129 3.71 7.99 -13.29
#